data_AF-A0A2S9FBA4-F1
#
_entry.id   AF-A0A2S9FBA4-F1
#
_cell.length_a   1.000
_cell.length_b   1.000
_cell.length_c   1.000
_cell.angle_alpha   90.00
_cell.angle_beta   90.00
_cell.angle_gamma   90.00
#
_symmetry.space_group_name_H-M   'P 1'
#
loop_
_entity.id
_entity.type
_entity.pdbx_description
1 polymer ?
#
loop_
_entity_poly.entity_id
_entity_poly.type
_entity_poly.pdbx_seq_one_letter_code
_entity_poly.pdbx_strand_id
1 'polypeptide(L)'
;MSNHQLVNARPFVARTIHRFSLVVILGWLGIIVALSVLVPSLEEVEQKHSVNLNPVDAPSLQASERMADAFESPETGGQVMIVLEGEEPLGDQAHQYYDELIQKLRDDPEHVQHIQDFWGDPLTRGAAQSADGKGAYVQVGIVGNLQAGLARSPDQATANSSVEAVREIIEDTPAPPGVKAYVTGPSALAADVGKSGNSTVLLVTLV
;
A
#
# COMPACT_ATOMS: atom_id res chain seq x y z
N MET A 1 43.10 63.27 16.42
CA MET A 1 42.92 62.73 15.06
C MET A 1 43.73 61.44 14.97
N SER A 2 43.09 60.28 14.93
CA SER A 2 43.77 59.00 14.68
C SER A 2 42.95 58.24 13.65
N ASN A 3 43.53 58.13 12.46
CA ASN A 3 42.91 57.57 11.27
C ASN A 3 43.01 56.04 11.25
N HIS A 4 42.05 55.45 10.57
CA HIS A 4 41.76 54.02 10.42
C HIS A 4 42.95 53.17 9.93
N GLN A 5 43.05 51.95 10.48
CA GLN A 5 43.50 50.78 9.72
C GLN A 5 42.48 49.65 9.88
N LEU A 6 41.47 49.64 9.00
CA LEU A 6 40.65 48.46 8.77
C LEU A 6 41.51 47.47 8.01
N VAL A 7 41.87 46.35 8.66
CA VAL A 7 42.60 45.24 8.06
C VAL A 7 41.77 44.69 6.90
N ASN A 8 42.12 45.12 5.69
CA ASN A 8 41.42 44.80 4.46
C ASN A 8 42.01 43.51 3.85
N ALA A 9 42.02 42.43 4.63
CA ALA A 9 42.38 41.12 4.12
C ALA A 9 41.11 40.45 3.60
N ARG A 10 40.83 40.57 2.29
CA ARG A 10 39.76 39.79 1.67
C ARG A 10 40.00 38.30 1.97
N PRO A 11 39.07 37.60 2.66
CA PRO A 11 39.35 36.28 3.20
C PRO A 11 39.73 35.31 2.08
N PHE A 12 40.90 34.67 2.20
CA PHE A 12 41.47 33.76 1.21
C PHE A 12 40.49 32.66 0.79
N VAL A 13 39.74 32.14 1.78
CA VAL A 13 38.67 31.15 1.58
C VAL A 13 37.61 31.62 0.59
N ALA A 14 37.11 32.85 0.74
CA ALA A 14 36.09 33.40 -0.15
C ALA A 14 36.60 33.57 -1.60
N ARG A 15 37.88 33.92 -1.76
CA ARG A 15 38.51 34.08 -3.09
C ARG A 15 38.70 32.74 -3.80
N THR A 16 39.11 31.71 -3.07
CA THR A 16 39.32 30.35 -3.60
C THR A 16 37.99 29.72 -4.01
N ILE A 17 36.95 29.86 -3.20
CA ILE A 17 35.59 29.39 -3.53
C ILE A 17 35.07 30.06 -4.79
N HIS A 18 35.26 31.38 -4.94
CA HIS A 18 34.77 32.12 -6.11
C HIS A 18 35.55 31.80 -7.40
N ARG A 19 36.85 31.45 -7.28
CA ARG A 19 37.73 31.05 -8.39
C ARG A 19 37.40 29.66 -8.91
N PHE A 20 37.04 28.74 -8.02
CA PHE A 20 36.65 27.37 -8.34
C PHE A 20 35.14 27.16 -8.32
N SER A 21 34.35 28.25 -8.38
CA SER A 21 32.89 28.19 -8.21
C SER A 21 32.23 27.21 -9.18
N LEU A 22 32.69 27.16 -10.43
CA LEU A 22 32.18 26.25 -11.45
C LEU A 22 32.42 24.78 -11.08
N VAL A 23 33.61 24.45 -10.56
CA VAL A 23 33.94 23.08 -10.10
C VAL A 23 33.16 22.71 -8.85
N VAL A 24 33.00 23.66 -7.93
CA VAL A 24 32.21 23.47 -6.71
C VAL A 24 30.73 23.25 -7.05
N ILE A 25 30.17 24.04 -7.96
CA ILE A 25 28.79 23.89 -8.45
C ILE A 25 28.61 22.54 -9.15
N LEU A 26 29.53 22.16 -10.05
CA LEU A 26 29.47 20.86 -10.73
C LEU A 26 29.63 19.69 -9.75
N GLY A 27 30.49 19.83 -8.73
CA GLY A 27 30.63 18.86 -7.65
C GLY A 27 29.34 18.70 -6.85
N TRP A 28 28.68 19.80 -6.49
CA TRP A 28 27.39 19.77 -5.81
C TRP A 28 26.28 19.18 -6.68
N LEU A 29 26.20 19.54 -7.97
CA LEU A 29 25.25 18.93 -8.90
C LEU A 29 25.50 17.42 -9.04
N GLY A 30 26.76 17.00 -9.11
CA GLY A 30 27.13 15.59 -9.12
C GLY A 30 26.68 14.86 -7.86
N ILE A 31 26.86 15.46 -6.67
CA ILE A 31 26.39 14.90 -5.40
C ILE A 31 24.86 14.79 -5.39
N ILE A 32 24.14 15.81 -5.86
CA ILE A 32 22.67 15.79 -5.94
C ILE A 32 22.20 14.64 -6.82
N VAL A 33 22.74 14.52 -8.04
CA VAL A 33 22.37 13.45 -8.96
C VAL A 33 22.73 12.08 -8.40
N ALA A 34 23.91 11.93 -7.79
CA ALA A 34 24.33 10.68 -7.16
C ALA A 34 23.38 10.30 -6.02
N LEU A 35 23.03 11.23 -5.13
CA LEU A 35 22.09 10.96 -4.05
C LEU A 35 20.69 10.62 -4.58
N SER A 36 20.20 11.31 -5.61
CA SER A 36 18.89 11.02 -6.20
C SER A 36 18.80 9.65 -6.88
N VAL A 37 19.91 9.11 -7.38
CA VAL A 37 19.93 7.79 -8.06
C VAL A 37 20.29 6.66 -7.11
N LEU A 38 21.18 6.89 -6.14
CA LEU A 38 21.67 5.84 -5.24
C LEU A 38 20.84 5.70 -3.96
N VAL A 39 20.16 6.77 -3.53
CA VAL A 39 19.33 6.74 -2.32
C VAL A 39 17.89 6.48 -2.76
N PRO A 40 17.24 5.40 -2.27
CA PRO A 40 15.84 5.16 -2.55
C PRO A 40 15.01 6.35 -2.10
N SER A 41 13.95 6.65 -2.85
CA SER A 41 13.10 7.79 -2.54
C SER A 41 12.42 7.58 -1.18
N LEU A 42 12.07 8.68 -0.50
CA LEU A 42 11.42 8.58 0.82
C LEU A 42 10.12 7.76 0.73
N GLU A 43 9.43 7.81 -0.39
CA GLU A 43 8.24 7.03 -0.69
C GLU A 43 8.51 5.53 -0.71
N GLU A 44 9.60 5.09 -1.36
CA GLU A 44 10.00 3.67 -1.37
C GLU A 44 10.43 3.20 0.03
N VAL A 45 11.07 4.09 0.79
CA VAL A 45 11.47 3.81 2.18
C VAL A 45 10.24 3.74 3.09
N GLU A 46 9.25 4.61 2.93
CA GLU A 46 7.99 4.58 3.68
C GLU A 46 7.14 3.35 3.33
N GLN A 47 7.12 2.95 2.05
CA GLN A 47 6.47 1.71 1.62
C GLN A 47 7.17 0.47 2.19
N LYS A 48 8.51 0.45 2.23
CA LYS A 48 9.29 -0.67 2.77
C LYS A 48 9.41 -0.65 4.28
N HIS A 49 9.20 0.48 4.94
CA HIS A 49 9.39 0.68 6.37
C HIS A 49 8.27 1.56 6.96
N SER A 50 7.01 1.21 6.71
CA SER A 50 5.90 1.87 7.40
C SER A 50 6.03 1.62 8.90
N VAL A 51 6.37 2.68 9.63
CA VAL A 51 6.68 2.59 11.07
C VAL A 51 5.41 2.17 11.80
N ASN A 52 5.52 1.12 12.60
CA ASN A 52 4.44 0.62 13.41
C ASN A 52 3.97 1.71 14.38
N LEU A 53 2.79 2.29 14.15
CA LEU A 53 2.19 3.29 15.05
C LEU A 53 1.71 2.67 16.38
N ASN A 54 1.71 1.33 16.48
CA ASN A 54 1.45 0.61 17.72
C ASN A 54 2.76 0.29 18.46
N PRO A 55 2.82 0.50 19.78
CA PRO A 55 3.96 0.05 20.58
C PRO A 55 4.09 -1.47 20.48
N VAL A 56 5.19 -1.94 19.90
CA VAL A 56 5.50 -3.36 19.68
C VAL A 56 5.55 -4.17 20.98
N ASP A 57 5.76 -3.50 22.12
CA ASP A 57 5.78 -4.12 23.45
C ASP A 57 4.42 -4.12 24.17
N ALA A 58 3.32 -3.76 23.49
CA ALA A 58 2.00 -3.78 24.10
C ALA A 58 1.61 -5.21 24.53
N PRO A 59 1.18 -5.44 25.78
CA PRO A 59 0.75 -6.76 26.24
C PRO A 59 -0.37 -7.37 25.39
N SER A 60 -1.24 -6.54 24.81
CA SER A 60 -2.29 -6.96 23.88
C SER A 60 -1.72 -7.50 22.57
N LEU A 61 -0.66 -6.91 22.03
CA LEU A 61 -0.03 -7.36 20.79
C LEU A 61 0.66 -8.70 20.99
N GLN A 62 1.42 -8.84 22.09
CA GLN A 62 2.05 -10.12 22.46
C GLN A 62 1.02 -11.22 22.73
N ALA A 63 -0.14 -10.88 23.30
CA ALA A 63 -1.22 -11.85 23.51
C ALA A 63 -1.84 -12.30 22.18
N SER A 64 -2.03 -11.38 21.22
CA SER A 64 -2.49 -11.69 19.86
C SER A 64 -1.48 -12.55 19.10
N GLU A 65 -0.18 -12.27 19.19
CA GLU A 65 0.88 -13.07 18.58
C GLU A 65 0.91 -14.50 19.14
N ARG A 66 0.92 -14.64 20.48
CA ARG A 66 0.87 -15.96 21.13
C ARG A 66 -0.36 -16.76 20.76
N MET A 67 -1.51 -16.09 20.58
CA MET A 67 -2.73 -16.74 20.13
C MET A 67 -2.60 -17.20 18.67
N ALA A 68 -2.05 -16.38 17.78
CA ALA A 68 -1.78 -16.78 16.40
C ALA A 68 -0.86 -18.01 16.34
N ASP A 69 0.26 -17.98 17.08
CA ASP A 69 1.21 -19.10 17.18
C ASP A 69 0.55 -20.39 17.69
N ALA A 70 -0.28 -20.29 18.74
CA ALA A 70 -0.90 -21.45 19.37
C ALA A 70 -1.99 -22.12 18.52
N PHE A 71 -2.68 -21.35 17.66
CA PHE A 71 -3.74 -21.86 16.79
C PHE A 71 -3.23 -22.21 15.40
N GLU A 72 -1.92 -22.10 15.13
CA GLU A 72 -1.33 -22.23 13.79
C GLU A 72 -2.07 -21.36 12.75
N SER A 73 -2.72 -20.28 13.21
CA SER A 73 -3.41 -19.35 12.33
C SER A 73 -2.33 -18.56 11.62
N PRO A 74 -2.28 -18.57 10.27
CA PRO A 74 -1.38 -17.69 9.56
C PRO A 74 -1.63 -16.29 10.10
N GLU A 75 -0.55 -15.67 10.58
CA GLU A 75 -0.59 -14.37 11.24
C GLU A 75 -1.56 -13.47 10.50
N THR A 76 -2.51 -12.89 11.22
CA THR A 76 -3.60 -12.06 10.71
C THR A 76 -3.13 -11.25 9.51
N GLY A 77 -3.26 -11.84 8.32
CA GLY A 77 -2.93 -11.21 7.08
C GLY A 77 -3.86 -10.04 6.91
N GLY A 78 -3.51 -9.09 6.05
CA GLY A 78 -4.48 -8.11 5.61
C GLY A 78 -5.77 -8.82 5.20
N GLN A 79 -6.91 -8.24 5.57
CA GLN A 79 -8.19 -8.68 5.04
C GLN A 79 -8.74 -7.59 4.12
N VAL A 80 -9.29 -8.03 3.01
CA VAL A 80 -10.01 -7.22 2.03
C VAL A 80 -11.41 -7.78 1.90
N MET A 81 -12.39 -6.91 1.69
CA MET A 81 -13.75 -7.27 1.37
C MET A 81 -14.05 -6.80 -0.04
N ILE A 82 -14.55 -7.70 -0.88
CA ILE A 82 -15.04 -7.36 -2.22
C ILE A 82 -16.57 -7.31 -2.14
N VAL A 83 -17.15 -6.19 -2.56
CA VAL A 83 -18.60 -5.97 -2.55
C VAL A 83 -19.08 -5.91 -3.99
N LEU A 84 -20.02 -6.78 -4.34
CA LEU A 84 -20.74 -6.76 -5.61
C LEU A 84 -22.05 -6.00 -5.42
N GLU A 85 -22.31 -5.05 -6.30
CA GLU A 85 -23.52 -4.24 -6.37
C GLU A 85 -24.16 -4.40 -7.73
N GLY A 86 -25.47 -4.69 -7.76
CA GLY A 86 -26.29 -4.76 -8.95
C GLY A 86 -27.38 -3.69 -8.96
N GLU A 87 -27.65 -3.08 -10.12
CA GLU A 87 -28.84 -2.23 -10.32
C GLU A 87 -30.14 -3.05 -10.18
N GLU A 88 -30.08 -4.32 -10.57
CA GLU A 88 -31.11 -5.36 -10.40
C GLU A 88 -30.61 -6.46 -9.44
N PRO A 89 -31.49 -7.33 -8.91
CA PRO A 89 -31.06 -8.46 -8.09
C PRO A 89 -30.02 -9.31 -8.81
N LEU A 90 -28.97 -9.70 -8.10
CA LEU A 90 -27.84 -10.46 -8.63
C LEU A 90 -28.31 -11.84 -9.10
N GLY A 91 -28.41 -11.99 -10.43
CA GLY A 91 -28.82 -13.23 -11.09
C GLY A 91 -27.64 -14.05 -11.62
N ASP A 92 -27.92 -15.00 -12.52
CA ASP A 92 -26.94 -15.97 -13.00
C ASP A 92 -25.70 -15.34 -13.65
N GLN A 93 -25.86 -14.22 -14.37
CA GLN A 93 -24.72 -13.50 -14.97
C GLN A 93 -23.79 -12.90 -13.91
N ALA A 94 -24.35 -12.40 -12.80
CA ALA A 94 -23.56 -11.89 -11.68
C ALA A 94 -22.83 -13.03 -10.96
N HIS A 95 -23.47 -14.20 -10.85
CA HIS A 95 -22.82 -15.41 -10.31
C HIS A 95 -21.68 -15.88 -11.21
N GLN A 96 -21.84 -15.91 -12.53
CA GLN A 96 -20.75 -16.27 -13.46
C GLN A 96 -19.56 -15.33 -13.34
N TYR A 97 -19.82 -14.01 -13.30
CA TYR A 97 -18.80 -13.00 -13.07
C TYR A 97 -18.07 -13.20 -11.74
N TYR A 98 -18.83 -13.49 -10.68
CA TYR A 98 -18.26 -13.76 -9.36
C TYR A 98 -17.44 -15.04 -9.33
N ASP A 99 -17.91 -16.13 -9.93
CA ASP A 99 -17.19 -17.39 -9.99
C ASP A 99 -15.85 -17.20 -10.73
N GLU A 100 -15.82 -16.39 -11.80
CA GLU A 100 -14.59 -16.02 -12.49
C GLU A 100 -13.64 -15.20 -11.60
N LEU A 101 -14.16 -14.21 -10.86
CA LEU A 101 -13.36 -13.45 -9.90
C LEU A 101 -12.76 -14.35 -8.82
N ILE A 102 -13.57 -15.20 -8.19
CA ILE A 102 -13.13 -16.12 -7.15
C ILE A 102 -12.08 -17.09 -7.70
N GLN A 103 -12.25 -17.57 -8.93
CA GLN A 103 -11.25 -18.43 -9.57
C GLN A 103 -9.92 -17.69 -9.76
N LYS A 104 -9.92 -16.50 -10.36
CA LYS A 104 -8.69 -15.70 -10.55
C LYS A 104 -7.98 -15.39 -9.23
N LEU A 105 -8.75 -15.07 -8.18
CA LEU A 105 -8.21 -14.82 -6.84
C LEU A 105 -7.61 -16.09 -6.21
N ARG A 106 -8.19 -17.27 -6.45
CA ARG A 106 -7.61 -18.55 -6.00
C ARG A 106 -6.33 -18.93 -6.77
N ASP A 107 -6.27 -18.52 -8.03
CA ASP A 107 -5.13 -18.78 -8.92
C ASP A 107 -3.93 -17.82 -8.63
N ASP A 108 -4.08 -16.85 -7.72
CA ASP A 108 -3.03 -15.94 -7.25
C ASP A 108 -2.64 -16.18 -5.77
N PRO A 109 -1.93 -17.28 -5.46
CA PRO A 109 -1.48 -17.58 -4.10
C PRO A 109 -0.35 -16.65 -3.61
N GLU A 110 0.22 -15.82 -4.48
CA GLU A 110 1.25 -14.85 -4.13
C GLU A 110 0.66 -13.68 -3.35
N HIS A 111 -0.56 -13.26 -3.70
CA HIS A 111 -1.26 -12.14 -3.08
C HIS A 111 -2.45 -12.57 -2.22
N VAL A 112 -3.05 -13.74 -2.46
CA VAL A 112 -4.25 -14.23 -1.77
C VAL A 112 -3.92 -15.46 -0.92
N GLN A 113 -4.22 -15.40 0.37
CA GLN A 113 -4.03 -16.52 1.31
C GLN A 113 -5.25 -17.44 1.37
N HIS A 114 -6.43 -16.86 1.51
CA HIS A 114 -7.67 -17.62 1.65
C HIS A 114 -8.88 -16.76 1.26
N ILE A 115 -9.96 -17.43 0.86
CA ILE A 115 -11.21 -16.79 0.47
C ILE A 115 -12.35 -17.41 1.29
N GLN A 116 -13.09 -16.57 2.00
CA GLN A 116 -14.30 -16.96 2.72
C GLN A 116 -15.51 -16.69 1.84
N ASP A 117 -15.80 -17.66 0.97
CA ASP A 117 -16.85 -17.60 -0.04
C ASP A 117 -18.17 -18.16 0.49
N PHE A 118 -18.96 -17.29 1.13
CA PHE A 118 -20.32 -17.64 1.56
C PHE A 118 -21.37 -17.44 0.46
N TRP A 119 -21.10 -16.60 -0.54
CA TRP A 119 -22.09 -16.29 -1.57
C TRP A 119 -22.17 -17.36 -2.68
N GLY A 120 -21.05 -18.04 -2.95
CA GLY A 120 -20.94 -19.14 -3.91
C GLY A 120 -21.71 -20.39 -3.50
N ASP A 121 -21.85 -20.67 -2.20
CA ASP A 121 -22.64 -21.81 -1.70
C ASP A 121 -24.11 -21.40 -1.45
N PRO A 122 -25.10 -22.03 -2.13
CA PRO A 122 -26.53 -21.77 -1.90
C PRO A 122 -26.98 -21.87 -0.44
N LEU A 123 -26.34 -22.69 0.38
CA LEU A 123 -26.69 -22.87 1.80
C LEU A 123 -26.21 -21.71 2.67
N THR A 124 -25.14 -21.02 2.29
CA THR A 124 -24.56 -19.92 3.07
C THR A 124 -24.78 -18.54 2.44
N ARG A 125 -25.31 -18.50 1.21
CA ARG A 125 -25.56 -17.28 0.42
C ARG A 125 -26.33 -16.20 1.15
N GLY A 126 -27.35 -16.59 1.91
CA GLY A 126 -28.20 -15.66 2.66
C GLY A 126 -27.45 -14.85 3.72
N ALA A 127 -26.26 -15.29 4.16
CA ALA A 127 -25.42 -14.55 5.11
C ALA A 127 -24.57 -13.46 4.42
N ALA A 128 -24.34 -13.60 3.11
CA ALA A 128 -23.49 -12.72 2.32
C ALA A 128 -24.24 -11.82 1.34
N GLN A 129 -25.56 -11.99 1.21
CA GLN A 129 -26.41 -11.25 0.28
C GLN A 129 -27.31 -10.24 1.00
N SER A 130 -27.55 -9.09 0.38
CA SER A 130 -28.53 -8.11 0.85
C SER A 130 -29.96 -8.65 0.77
N ALA A 131 -30.86 -8.09 1.58
CA ALA A 131 -32.26 -8.53 1.65
C ALA A 131 -33.03 -8.33 0.32
N ASP A 132 -32.62 -7.36 -0.51
CA ASP A 132 -33.18 -7.10 -1.83
C ASP A 132 -32.47 -7.86 -2.96
N GLY A 133 -31.44 -8.66 -2.63
CA GLY A 133 -30.67 -9.47 -3.57
C GLY A 133 -29.70 -8.69 -4.44
N LYS A 134 -29.60 -7.36 -4.28
CA LYS A 134 -28.78 -6.46 -5.13
C LYS A 134 -27.33 -6.32 -4.69
N GLY A 135 -27.00 -6.73 -3.48
CA GLY A 135 -25.66 -6.65 -2.93
C GLY A 135 -25.18 -8.02 -2.48
N ALA A 136 -23.92 -8.32 -2.71
CA ALA A 136 -23.24 -9.47 -2.12
C ALA A 136 -21.81 -9.11 -1.74
N TYR A 137 -21.22 -9.83 -0.78
CA TYR A 137 -19.82 -9.62 -0.45
C TYR A 137 -19.06 -10.93 -0.25
N VAL A 138 -17.75 -10.86 -0.45
CA VAL A 138 -16.81 -11.93 -0.14
C VAL A 138 -15.64 -11.36 0.66
N GLN A 139 -15.15 -12.14 1.63
CA GLN A 139 -13.98 -11.77 2.42
C GLN A 139 -12.76 -12.53 1.90
N VAL A 140 -11.69 -11.79 1.62
CA VAL A 140 -10.43 -12.29 1.08
C VAL A 140 -9.31 -11.98 2.06
N GLY A 141 -8.64 -13.00 2.55
CA GLY A 141 -7.38 -12.86 3.28
C GLY A 141 -6.24 -12.73 2.28
N ILE A 142 -5.45 -11.66 2.41
CA ILE A 142 -4.35 -11.33 1.50
C ILE A 142 -2.99 -11.49 2.17
N VAL A 143 -1.95 -11.67 1.36
CA VAL A 143 -0.55 -11.77 1.80
C VAL A 143 -0.05 -10.39 2.25
N GLY A 144 0.71 -10.38 3.35
CA GLY A 144 1.23 -9.15 3.98
C GLY A 144 0.36 -8.67 5.14
N ASN A 145 1.00 -8.11 6.17
CA ASN A 145 0.33 -7.62 7.38
C ASN A 145 0.17 -6.09 7.31
N LEU A 146 -1.04 -5.59 7.58
CA LEU A 146 -1.35 -4.17 7.75
C LEU A 146 -0.47 -3.44 8.77
N GLN A 147 -0.14 -4.14 9.87
CA GLN A 147 0.63 -3.62 10.99
C GLN A 147 2.12 -3.49 10.61
N ALA A 148 2.59 -4.26 9.64
CA ALA A 148 3.96 -4.18 9.17
C ALA A 148 3.94 -3.87 7.69
N GLY A 149 4.18 -2.61 7.29
CA GLY A 149 4.60 -2.29 5.92
C GLY A 149 5.95 -2.92 5.54
N LEU A 150 6.30 -4.05 6.16
CA LEU A 150 7.50 -4.84 5.98
C LEU A 150 7.04 -6.18 5.40
N ALA A 151 7.42 -6.43 4.15
CA ALA A 151 7.51 -7.81 3.68
C ALA A 151 8.50 -8.54 4.60
N ARG A 152 8.10 -9.68 5.19
CA ARG A 152 9.00 -10.48 6.05
C ARG A 152 10.20 -11.05 5.30
N SER A 153 10.09 -11.13 3.98
CA SER A 153 11.17 -11.47 3.07
C SER A 153 11.11 -10.51 1.87
N PRO A 154 12.26 -10.17 1.24
CA PRO A 154 12.29 -9.28 0.08
C PRO A 154 11.44 -9.78 -1.11
N ASP A 155 11.15 -11.07 -1.16
CA ASP A 155 10.36 -11.71 -2.23
C ASP A 155 8.88 -11.92 -1.86
N GLN A 156 8.42 -11.46 -0.69
CA GLN A 156 7.01 -11.60 -0.29
C GLN A 156 6.20 -10.37 -0.66
N ALA A 157 4.99 -10.60 -1.18
CA ALA A 157 4.03 -9.53 -1.42
C ALA A 157 3.74 -8.74 -0.12
N THR A 158 3.63 -7.43 -0.28
CA THR A 158 3.20 -6.50 0.77
C THR A 158 1.68 -6.43 0.81
N ALA A 159 1.11 -5.97 1.94
CA ALA A 159 -0.33 -5.76 2.01
C ALA A 159 -0.84 -4.80 0.92
N ASN A 160 -0.07 -3.77 0.57
CA ASN A 160 -0.43 -2.82 -0.49
C ASN A 160 -0.39 -3.46 -1.89
N SER A 161 0.67 -4.22 -2.21
CA SER A 161 0.75 -4.90 -3.51
C SER A 161 -0.35 -5.95 -3.66
N SER A 162 -0.70 -6.66 -2.58
CA SER A 162 -1.81 -7.61 -2.60
C SER A 162 -3.17 -6.95 -2.78
N VAL A 163 -3.41 -5.78 -2.17
CA VAL A 163 -4.62 -4.98 -2.44
C VAL A 163 -4.68 -4.55 -3.91
N GLU A 164 -3.56 -4.09 -4.47
CA GLU A 164 -3.51 -3.65 -5.87
C GLU A 164 -3.76 -4.82 -6.83
N ALA A 165 -3.16 -5.99 -6.58
CA ALA A 165 -3.41 -7.19 -7.36
C ALA A 165 -4.90 -7.59 -7.35
N VAL A 166 -5.57 -7.51 -6.19
CA VAL A 166 -7.02 -7.75 -6.09
C VAL A 166 -7.82 -6.72 -6.91
N ARG A 167 -7.42 -5.44 -6.90
CA ARG A 167 -8.05 -4.40 -7.73
C ARG A 167 -7.86 -4.67 -9.22
N GLU A 168 -6.65 -5.02 -9.64
CA GLU A 168 -6.31 -5.35 -11.03
C GLU A 168 -7.12 -6.55 -11.52
N ILE A 169 -7.25 -7.62 -10.73
CA ILE A 169 -8.10 -8.78 -11.06
C ILE A 169 -9.55 -8.36 -11.28
N ILE A 170 -10.08 -7.42 -10.47
CA ILE A 170 -11.46 -6.92 -10.63
C ILE A 170 -11.59 -6.07 -11.89
N GLU A 171 -10.62 -5.21 -12.19
CA GLU A 171 -10.61 -4.34 -13.37
C GLU A 171 -10.47 -5.14 -14.68
N ASP A 172 -9.64 -6.19 -14.67
CA ASP A 172 -9.40 -7.07 -15.82
C ASP A 172 -10.50 -8.10 -16.05
N THR A 173 -11.44 -8.24 -15.10
CA THR A 173 -12.59 -9.14 -15.25
C THR A 173 -13.80 -8.34 -15.72
N PRO A 174 -14.31 -8.55 -16.94
CA PRO A 174 -15.43 -7.78 -17.46
C PRO A 174 -16.70 -8.02 -16.65
N ALA A 175 -17.20 -6.97 -15.99
CA ALA A 175 -18.46 -7.04 -15.28
C ALA A 175 -19.67 -7.02 -16.25
N PRO A 176 -20.74 -7.78 -15.96
CA PRO A 176 -21.96 -7.74 -16.75
C PRO A 176 -22.67 -6.38 -16.58
N PRO A 177 -23.53 -5.98 -17.54
CA PRO A 177 -24.22 -4.69 -17.46
C PRO A 177 -25.02 -4.54 -16.16
N GLY A 178 -24.85 -3.39 -15.49
CA GLY A 178 -25.54 -3.09 -14.24
C GLY A 178 -24.94 -3.76 -12.99
N VAL A 179 -23.83 -4.49 -13.10
CA VAL A 179 -23.09 -5.05 -11.95
C VAL A 179 -21.74 -4.34 -11.81
N LYS A 180 -21.34 -4.06 -10.57
CA LYS A 180 -20.04 -3.48 -10.21
C LYS A 180 -19.45 -4.21 -9.03
N ALA A 181 -18.13 -4.32 -8.99
CA ALA A 181 -17.40 -4.82 -7.84
C ALA A 181 -16.53 -3.71 -7.24
N TYR A 182 -16.47 -3.65 -5.91
CA TYR A 182 -15.68 -2.68 -5.18
C TYR A 182 -14.81 -3.37 -4.14
N VAL A 183 -13.61 -2.84 -3.95
CA VAL A 183 -12.65 -3.31 -2.95
C VAL A 183 -12.71 -2.40 -1.72
N THR A 184 -12.91 -3.00 -0.55
CA THR A 184 -13.00 -2.31 0.76
C THR A 184 -12.34 -3.14 1.87
N GLY A 185 -12.49 -2.69 3.12
CA GLY A 185 -11.89 -3.31 4.29
C GLY A 185 -10.63 -2.58 4.78
N PRO A 186 -10.07 -3.01 5.93
CA PRO A 186 -8.99 -2.29 6.58
C PRO A 186 -7.72 -2.20 5.72
N SER A 187 -7.40 -3.23 4.93
CA SER A 187 -6.21 -3.24 4.07
C SER A 187 -6.37 -2.30 2.87
N ALA A 188 -7.54 -2.30 2.24
CA ALA A 188 -7.85 -1.39 1.15
C ALA A 188 -7.81 0.07 1.62
N LEU A 189 -8.37 0.36 2.79
CA LEU A 189 -8.34 1.69 3.40
C LEU A 189 -6.90 2.16 3.68
N ALA A 190 -6.06 1.29 4.23
CA ALA A 190 -4.65 1.65 4.51
C ALA A 190 -3.87 1.96 3.22
N ALA A 191 -4.09 1.16 2.15
CA ALA A 191 -3.48 1.41 0.85
C ALA A 191 -3.92 2.76 0.25
N ASP A 192 -5.21 3.09 0.34
CA ASP A 192 -5.76 4.35 -0.17
C ASP A 192 -5.21 5.58 0.58
N VAL A 193 -5.01 5.47 1.90
CA VAL A 193 -4.38 6.53 2.71
C VAL A 193 -2.92 6.72 2.31
N GLY A 194 -2.17 5.64 2.09
CA GLY A 194 -0.77 5.71 1.63
C GLY A 194 -0.63 6.41 0.28
N LYS A 195 -1.48 6.06 -0.71
CA LYS A 195 -1.50 6.69 -2.04
C LYS A 195 -1.85 8.18 -1.97
N SER A 196 -2.80 8.55 -1.12
CA SER A 196 -3.22 9.94 -0.92
C SER A 196 -2.13 10.79 -0.26
N GLY A 197 -1.40 10.23 0.70
CA GLY A 197 -0.24 10.88 1.33
C GLY A 197 0.85 11.21 0.32
N ASN A 198 1.24 10.23 -0.50
CA ASN A 198 2.29 10.40 -1.51
C ASN A 198 1.94 11.45 -2.59
N SER A 199 0.67 11.47 -3.03
CA SER A 199 0.18 12.46 -4.00
C SER A 199 0.31 13.90 -3.50
N THR A 200 0.30 14.12 -2.18
CA THR A 200 0.44 15.44 -1.55
C THR A 200 1.89 15.90 -1.49
N VAL A 201 2.83 14.98 -1.27
CA VAL A 201 4.28 15.30 -1.21
C VAL A 201 4.76 15.84 -2.54
N LEU A 202 4.42 15.18 -3.66
CA LEU A 202 4.75 15.65 -5.01
C LEU A 202 4.26 17.07 -5.29
N LEU A 203 3.03 17.41 -4.85
CA LEU A 203 2.45 18.72 -5.08
C LEU A 203 3.13 19.81 -4.23
N VAL A 204 3.51 19.48 -2.99
CA VAL A 204 4.21 20.41 -2.10
C VAL A 204 5.68 20.57 -2.51
N THR A 205 6.36 19.52 -2.97
CA THR A 205 7.76 19.60 -3.44
C THR A 205 7.89 20.44 -4.72
N LEU A 206 6.83 20.56 -5.51
CA LEU A 206 6.82 21.32 -6.76
C LEU A 206 6.56 22.83 -6.54
N VAL A 207 6.13 23.25 -5.34
CA VAL A 207 5.85 24.65 -4.94
C VAL A 207 7.00 25.21 -4.10
#